data_AF-F3GGG6-F1
#
_entry.id   AF-F3GGG6-F1
#
_cell.length_a   1.000
_cell.length_b   1.000
_cell.length_c   1.000
_cell.angle_alpha   90.00
_cell.angle_beta   90.00
_cell.angle_gamma   90.00
#
_symmetry.space_group_name_H-M   'P 1'
#
loop_
_entity.id
_entity.type
_entity.pdbx_description
1 polymer ?
#
loop_
_entity_poly.entity_id
_entity_poly.type
_entity_poly.pdbx_seq_one_letter_code
_entity_poly.pdbx_strand_id
1 'polypeptide(L)'
;MLSVGLLILAGCGTQRVQEPELTPEQARAQIMRLMPATATDRQAWATDIHAAFAAQKIPLTTENLCSVMAVTEQESTFQVDPAVPDMGRIARAEINRRAARLHIPNALIATALRVRSPDGKTYGKRLDSARTEKDLSAIFDDFIGMVPLGQALFGNFNPVKTGGPMQVSIAFAEKHAEDYPYTVDGSIRREVFTRRGGMYFGIAHLLGYPVNYTQSLYRFADFNAGWYASRNAAFQNAVSRATGI
;
A
#
# COMPACT_ATOMS: atom_id res chain seq x y z
N MET A 1 -14.71 43.14 54.68
CA MET A 1 -13.80 43.30 53.53
C MET A 1 -13.27 41.91 53.19
N LEU A 2 -13.81 41.26 52.14
CA LEU A 2 -13.35 39.94 51.67
C LEU A 2 -12.15 40.16 50.74
N SER A 3 -10.99 39.62 51.12
CA SER A 3 -9.80 39.58 50.26
C SER A 3 -9.87 38.35 49.37
N VAL A 4 -10.09 38.55 48.06
CA VAL A 4 -9.99 37.52 47.04
C VAL A 4 -8.53 37.39 46.62
N GLY A 5 -7.92 36.23 46.90
CA GLY A 5 -6.59 35.88 46.43
C GLY A 5 -6.62 35.41 44.97
N LEU A 6 -5.97 36.17 44.07
CA LEU A 6 -5.80 35.80 42.67
C LEU A 6 -4.55 34.89 42.55
N LEU A 7 -4.77 33.60 42.34
CA LEU A 7 -3.72 32.64 41.96
C LEU A 7 -3.48 32.74 40.45
N ILE A 8 -2.36 33.33 40.04
CA ILE A 8 -1.91 33.36 38.65
C ILE A 8 -1.20 32.02 38.36
N LEU A 9 -1.87 31.14 37.62
CA LEU A 9 -1.26 29.95 37.02
C LEU A 9 -0.33 30.39 35.88
N ALA A 10 0.98 30.42 36.13
CA ALA A 10 1.98 30.55 35.08
C ALA A 10 2.03 29.24 34.28
N GLY A 11 1.37 29.21 33.11
CA GLY A 11 1.49 28.10 32.17
C GLY A 11 2.89 28.08 31.56
N CYS A 12 3.65 27.02 31.80
CA CYS A 12 4.88 26.73 31.05
C CYS A 12 4.51 26.38 29.61
N GLY A 13 4.43 27.40 28.74
CA GLY A 13 4.34 27.20 27.30
C GLY A 13 5.67 26.65 26.81
N THR A 14 5.77 25.34 26.60
CA THR A 14 6.82 24.77 25.77
C THR A 14 6.59 25.25 24.35
N GLN A 15 7.32 26.28 23.92
CA GLN A 15 7.47 26.59 22.51
C GLN A 15 8.03 25.33 21.84
N ARG A 16 7.18 24.62 21.10
CA ARG A 16 7.67 23.60 20.17
C ARG A 16 8.62 24.32 19.23
N VAL A 17 9.89 23.93 19.24
CA VAL A 17 10.87 24.40 18.27
C VAL A 17 10.28 24.07 16.91
N GLN A 18 9.85 25.11 16.19
CA GLN A 18 9.28 24.96 14.86
C GLN A 18 10.48 24.78 13.94
N GLU A 19 10.75 23.54 13.54
CA GLU A 19 11.79 23.25 12.57
C GLU A 19 11.51 24.08 11.31
N PRO A 20 12.54 24.73 10.72
CA PRO A 20 12.35 25.54 9.53
C PRO A 20 11.73 24.70 8.41
N GLU A 21 10.70 25.24 7.77
CA GLU A 21 10.01 24.58 6.67
C GLU A 21 10.99 24.38 5.51
N LEU A 22 11.19 23.12 5.11
CA LEU A 22 12.14 22.76 4.06
C LEU A 22 11.57 23.15 2.69
N THR A 23 12.41 23.71 1.82
CA THR A 23 12.07 23.81 0.40
C THR A 23 11.89 22.41 -0.22
N PRO A 24 11.11 22.26 -1.30
CA PRO A 24 10.96 20.97 -1.99
C PRO A 24 12.31 20.33 -2.38
N GLU A 25 13.29 21.13 -2.77
CA GLU A 25 14.65 20.68 -3.10
C GLU A 25 15.38 20.14 -1.86
N GLN A 26 15.32 20.87 -0.73
CA GLN A 26 15.92 20.41 0.53
C GLN A 26 15.26 19.15 1.06
N ALA A 27 13.92 19.06 0.98
CA ALA A 27 13.17 17.88 1.38
C ALA A 27 13.58 16.65 0.55
N ARG A 28 13.61 16.78 -0.78
CA ARG A 28 14.08 15.70 -1.67
C ARG A 28 15.53 15.30 -1.39
N ALA A 29 16.41 16.28 -1.14
CA ALA A 29 17.81 16.00 -0.78
C ALA A 29 17.94 15.23 0.54
N GLN A 30 17.12 15.57 1.55
CA GLN A 30 17.06 14.81 2.80
C GLN A 30 16.56 13.38 2.59
N ILE A 31 15.49 13.20 1.80
CA ILE A 31 14.95 11.88 1.46
C ILE A 31 16.03 11.04 0.76
N MET A 32 16.72 11.61 -0.23
CA MET A 32 17.83 10.91 -0.89
C MET A 32 18.93 10.54 0.10
N ARG A 33 19.33 11.43 1.00
CA ARG A 33 20.38 11.17 1.99
C ARG A 33 20.04 9.98 2.91
N LEU A 34 18.78 9.82 3.29
CA LEU A 34 18.32 8.73 4.17
C LEU A 34 18.09 7.41 3.39
N MET A 35 17.86 7.48 2.09
CA MET A 35 17.57 6.32 1.24
C MET A 35 18.78 5.36 1.15
N PRO A 36 18.54 4.04 1.13
CA PRO A 36 19.61 3.06 0.91
C PRO A 36 20.43 3.34 -0.34
N ALA A 37 21.74 3.12 -0.26
CA ALA A 37 22.66 3.36 -1.37
C ALA A 37 22.42 2.40 -2.56
N THR A 38 21.79 1.25 -2.30
CA THR A 38 21.42 0.22 -3.28
C THR A 38 20.19 0.57 -4.11
N ALA A 39 19.38 1.54 -3.67
CA ALA A 39 18.20 1.97 -4.40
C ALA A 39 18.59 2.60 -5.75
N THR A 40 18.00 2.11 -6.83
CA THR A 40 18.11 2.73 -8.15
C THR A 40 17.10 3.87 -8.28
N ASP A 41 17.30 4.80 -9.22
CA ASP A 41 16.39 5.94 -9.47
C ASP A 41 16.04 6.78 -8.23
N ARG A 42 17.01 6.97 -7.31
CA ARG A 42 16.81 7.63 -6.01
C ARG A 42 16.13 9.00 -6.09
N GLN A 43 16.45 9.78 -7.11
CA GLN A 43 15.83 11.08 -7.37
C GLN A 43 14.32 10.96 -7.59
N ALA A 44 13.91 9.95 -8.33
CA ALA A 44 12.52 9.74 -8.71
C ALA A 44 11.71 9.16 -7.53
N TRP A 45 12.31 8.25 -6.76
CA TRP A 45 11.76 7.83 -5.46
C TRP A 45 11.59 9.00 -4.50
N ALA A 46 12.60 9.86 -4.37
CA ALA A 46 12.54 11.01 -3.49
C ALA A 46 11.44 12.00 -3.91
N THR A 47 11.21 12.14 -5.21
CA THR A 47 10.13 12.97 -5.75
C THR A 47 8.76 12.41 -5.37
N ASP A 48 8.52 11.12 -5.59
CA ASP A 48 7.23 10.48 -5.32
C ASP A 48 6.94 10.40 -3.81
N ILE A 49 7.95 10.11 -2.98
CA ILE A 49 7.85 10.14 -1.50
C ILE A 49 7.49 11.56 -1.05
N HIS A 50 8.24 12.57 -1.49
CA HIS A 50 7.97 13.95 -1.11
C HIS A 50 6.55 14.39 -1.50
N ALA A 51 6.11 14.05 -2.72
CA ALA A 51 4.78 14.40 -3.20
C ALA A 51 3.68 13.73 -2.35
N ALA A 52 3.85 12.47 -1.95
CA ALA A 52 2.91 11.79 -1.06
C ALA A 52 2.84 12.44 0.33
N PHE A 53 3.99 12.78 0.93
CA PHE A 53 4.03 13.49 2.22
C PHE A 53 3.34 14.86 2.13
N ALA A 54 3.63 15.63 1.09
CA ALA A 54 3.05 16.95 0.88
C ALA A 54 1.53 16.88 0.67
N ALA A 55 1.05 15.98 -0.19
CA ALA A 55 -0.38 15.82 -0.47
C ALA A 55 -1.17 15.42 0.77
N GLN A 56 -0.59 14.58 1.63
CA GLN A 56 -1.24 14.08 2.85
C GLN A 56 -0.95 14.94 4.09
N LYS A 57 -0.17 16.02 3.94
CA LYS A 57 0.25 16.93 5.02
C LYS A 57 0.94 16.18 6.18
N ILE A 58 1.71 15.14 5.85
CA ILE A 58 2.47 14.36 6.83
C ILE A 58 3.79 15.09 7.11
N PRO A 59 4.16 15.31 8.39
CA PRO A 59 5.45 15.90 8.74
C PRO A 59 6.64 15.08 8.23
N LEU A 60 7.62 15.75 7.60
CA LEU A 60 8.86 15.15 7.08
C LEU A 60 9.90 14.88 8.19
N THR A 61 9.47 14.29 9.31
CA THR A 61 10.39 13.91 10.38
C THR A 61 11.30 12.77 9.91
N THR A 62 12.52 12.70 10.45
CA THR A 62 13.44 11.59 10.16
C THR A 62 12.81 10.24 10.48
N GLU A 63 12.03 10.13 11.56
CA GLU A 63 11.31 8.91 11.91
C GLU A 63 10.33 8.50 10.79
N ASN A 64 9.45 9.40 10.34
CA ASN A 64 8.47 9.09 9.29
C ASN A 64 9.16 8.70 7.97
N LEU A 65 10.22 9.43 7.58
CA LEU A 65 10.97 9.13 6.37
C LEU A 65 11.64 7.75 6.44
N CYS A 66 12.31 7.43 7.56
CA CYS A 66 12.94 6.15 7.76
C CYS A 66 11.91 5.01 7.82
N SER A 67 10.74 5.21 8.44
CA SER A 67 9.68 4.20 8.48
C SER A 67 9.16 3.87 7.07
N VAL A 68 8.95 4.89 6.23
CA VAL A 68 8.51 4.69 4.84
C VAL A 68 9.57 3.97 4.02
N MET A 69 10.85 4.35 4.16
CA MET A 69 11.95 3.69 3.47
C MET A 69 12.14 2.24 3.92
N ALA A 70 12.03 1.97 5.23
CA ALA A 70 12.15 0.63 5.77
C ALA A 70 11.06 -0.31 5.21
N VAL A 71 9.80 0.14 5.19
CA VAL A 71 8.71 -0.63 4.59
C VAL A 71 8.91 -0.80 3.08
N THR A 72 9.29 0.26 2.37
CA THR A 72 9.54 0.17 0.91
C THR A 72 10.67 -0.81 0.58
N GLU A 73 11.74 -0.80 1.37
CA GLU A 73 12.87 -1.72 1.21
C GLU A 73 12.47 -3.17 1.52
N GLN A 74 11.74 -3.39 2.62
CA GLN A 74 11.24 -4.71 3.01
C GLN A 74 10.31 -5.31 1.94
N GLU A 75 9.34 -4.52 1.45
CA GLU A 75 8.29 -5.04 0.57
C GLU A 75 8.74 -5.20 -0.88
N SER A 76 9.70 -4.40 -1.34
CA SER A 76 10.05 -4.39 -2.76
C SER A 76 11.52 -4.13 -3.09
N THR A 77 12.35 -3.82 -2.09
CA THR A 77 13.75 -3.40 -2.31
C THR A 77 13.82 -2.23 -3.31
N PHE A 78 12.90 -1.27 -3.17
CA PHE A 78 12.76 -0.12 -4.09
C PHE A 78 12.54 -0.54 -5.55
N GLN A 79 11.69 -1.55 -5.78
CA GLN A 79 11.22 -1.95 -7.11
C GLN A 79 9.71 -1.78 -7.18
N VAL A 80 9.20 -1.17 -8.25
CA VAL A 80 7.76 -0.87 -8.34
C VAL A 80 6.91 -2.13 -8.54
N ASP A 81 7.44 -3.06 -9.33
CA ASP A 81 6.75 -4.28 -9.76
C ASP A 81 7.78 -5.41 -9.92
N PRO A 82 8.30 -5.96 -8.81
CA PRO A 82 9.35 -6.97 -8.85
C PRO A 82 8.85 -8.27 -9.50
N ALA A 83 9.74 -8.95 -10.22
CA ALA A 83 9.43 -10.23 -10.83
C ALA A 83 9.33 -11.34 -9.78
N VAL A 84 8.31 -12.17 -9.91
CA VAL A 84 8.11 -13.38 -9.11
C VAL A 84 8.54 -14.59 -9.94
N PRO A 85 9.52 -15.38 -9.47
CA PRO A 85 9.92 -16.62 -10.13
C PRO A 85 8.72 -17.55 -10.35
N ASP A 86 8.65 -18.17 -11.53
CA ASP A 86 7.59 -19.11 -11.90
C ASP A 86 6.15 -18.58 -11.84
N MET A 87 5.93 -17.26 -11.88
CA MET A 87 4.60 -16.64 -11.72
C MET A 87 3.52 -17.29 -12.60
N GLY A 88 3.78 -17.48 -13.89
CA GLY A 88 2.82 -18.11 -14.80
C GLY A 88 2.46 -19.56 -14.42
N ARG A 89 3.43 -20.35 -13.95
CA ARG A 89 3.22 -21.72 -13.49
C ARG A 89 2.38 -21.74 -12.21
N ILE A 90 2.67 -20.84 -11.26
CA ILE A 90 1.93 -20.70 -10.00
C ILE A 90 0.48 -20.31 -10.29
N ALA A 91 0.26 -19.31 -11.15
CA ALA A 91 -1.07 -18.85 -11.53
C ALA A 91 -1.90 -19.98 -12.16
N ARG A 92 -1.31 -20.75 -13.09
CA ARG A 92 -1.97 -21.93 -13.69
C ARG A 92 -2.31 -23.00 -12.66
N ALA A 93 -1.40 -23.28 -11.73
CA ALA A 93 -1.63 -24.26 -10.68
C ALA A 93 -2.82 -23.84 -9.79
N GLU A 94 -2.93 -22.56 -9.43
CA GLU A 94 -4.05 -22.06 -8.63
C GLU A 94 -5.38 -22.09 -9.40
N ILE A 95 -5.38 -21.73 -10.70
CA ILE A 95 -6.56 -21.87 -11.56
C ILE A 95 -7.04 -23.33 -11.57
N ASN A 96 -6.14 -24.27 -11.82
CA ASN A 96 -6.46 -25.70 -11.84
C ASN A 96 -6.95 -26.21 -10.47
N ARG A 97 -6.31 -25.75 -9.37
CA ARG A 97 -6.73 -26.10 -8.00
C ARG A 97 -8.16 -25.62 -7.71
N ARG A 98 -8.50 -24.38 -8.09
CA ARG A 98 -9.86 -23.83 -7.92
C ARG A 98 -10.87 -24.55 -8.80
N ALA A 99 -10.52 -24.86 -10.05
CA ALA A 99 -11.37 -25.63 -10.95
C ALA A 99 -11.67 -27.03 -10.38
N ALA A 100 -10.66 -27.71 -9.83
CA ALA A 100 -10.81 -29.02 -9.21
C ALA A 100 -11.77 -28.99 -8.00
N ARG A 101 -11.71 -27.95 -7.15
CA ARG A 101 -12.66 -27.76 -6.03
C ARG A 101 -14.12 -27.63 -6.49
N LEU A 102 -14.32 -27.12 -7.70
CA LEU A 102 -15.64 -26.98 -8.33
C LEU A 102 -15.97 -28.15 -9.27
N HIS A 103 -15.18 -29.21 -9.28
CA HIS A 103 -15.33 -30.38 -10.17
C HIS A 103 -15.34 -30.02 -11.67
N ILE A 104 -14.66 -28.94 -12.05
CA ILE A 104 -14.52 -28.52 -13.45
C ILE A 104 -13.32 -29.23 -14.08
N PRO A 105 -13.50 -30.00 -15.17
CA PRO A 105 -12.40 -30.68 -15.84
C PRO A 105 -11.33 -29.72 -16.38
N ASN A 106 -10.05 -30.08 -16.22
CA ASN A 106 -8.91 -29.27 -16.72
C ASN A 106 -8.96 -29.02 -18.24
N ALA A 107 -9.56 -29.93 -19.02
CA ALA A 107 -9.74 -29.74 -20.46
C ALA A 107 -10.64 -28.54 -20.79
N LEU A 108 -11.66 -28.27 -19.97
CA LEU A 108 -12.52 -27.09 -20.13
C LEU A 108 -11.76 -25.81 -19.81
N ILE A 109 -10.97 -25.80 -18.74
CA ILE A 109 -10.09 -24.67 -18.39
C ILE A 109 -9.09 -24.40 -19.51
N ALA A 110 -8.42 -25.43 -20.02
CA ALA A 110 -7.47 -25.31 -21.12
C ALA A 110 -8.12 -24.73 -22.39
N THR A 111 -9.40 -25.06 -22.63
CA THR A 111 -10.18 -24.51 -23.74
C THR A 111 -10.57 -23.05 -23.49
N ALA A 112 -11.04 -22.71 -22.29
CA ALA A 112 -11.37 -21.33 -21.91
C ALA A 112 -10.15 -20.40 -22.03
N LEU A 113 -8.96 -20.88 -21.66
CA LEU A 113 -7.70 -20.11 -21.78
C LEU A 113 -7.24 -19.91 -23.24
N ARG A 114 -7.88 -20.51 -24.24
CA ARG A 114 -7.62 -20.24 -25.66
C ARG A 114 -8.37 -19.01 -26.18
N VAL A 115 -9.28 -18.42 -25.40
CA VAL A 115 -9.92 -17.14 -25.74
C VAL A 115 -8.84 -16.09 -25.96
N ARG A 116 -8.96 -15.35 -27.07
CA ARG A 116 -8.06 -14.25 -27.41
C ARG A 116 -8.41 -13.02 -26.60
N SER A 117 -7.40 -12.43 -26.00
CA SER A 117 -7.44 -11.15 -25.31
C SER A 117 -7.45 -9.98 -26.32
N PRO A 118 -7.73 -8.73 -25.89
CA PRO A 118 -7.73 -7.56 -26.78
C PRO A 118 -6.37 -7.31 -27.45
N ASP A 119 -5.27 -7.79 -26.84
CA ASP A 119 -3.91 -7.72 -27.41
C ASP A 119 -3.63 -8.78 -28.50
N GLY A 120 -4.62 -9.61 -28.85
CA GLY A 120 -4.54 -10.67 -29.86
C GLY A 120 -3.89 -11.99 -29.38
N LYS A 121 -3.27 -12.03 -28.20
CA LYS A 121 -2.74 -13.27 -27.58
C LYS A 121 -3.85 -14.00 -26.84
N THR A 122 -3.71 -15.31 -26.64
CA THR A 122 -4.64 -16.06 -25.79
C THR A 122 -4.35 -15.80 -24.31
N TYR A 123 -5.37 -15.87 -23.45
CA TYR A 123 -5.17 -15.74 -22.00
C TYR A 123 -4.17 -16.75 -21.44
N GLY A 124 -4.17 -17.99 -21.97
CA GLY A 124 -3.16 -18.99 -21.61
C GLY A 124 -1.73 -18.52 -21.90
N LYS A 125 -1.48 -17.92 -23.08
CA LYS A 125 -0.16 -17.36 -23.42
C LYS A 125 0.22 -16.18 -22.53
N ARG A 126 -0.74 -15.30 -22.22
CA ARG A 126 -0.50 -14.17 -21.32
C ARG A 126 -0.12 -14.65 -19.92
N LEU A 127 -0.82 -15.65 -19.39
CA LEU A 127 -0.49 -16.29 -18.12
C LEU A 127 0.89 -16.94 -18.14
N ASP A 128 1.26 -17.65 -19.21
CA ASP A 128 2.60 -18.26 -19.33
C ASP A 128 3.73 -17.22 -19.32
N SER A 129 3.47 -16.06 -19.92
CA SER A 129 4.42 -14.95 -19.98
C SER A 129 4.42 -14.05 -18.74
N ALA A 130 3.44 -14.18 -17.84
CA ALA A 130 3.35 -13.33 -16.66
C ALA A 130 4.60 -13.48 -15.79
N ARG A 131 5.11 -12.36 -15.30
CA ARG A 131 6.28 -12.29 -14.41
C ARG A 131 5.97 -11.55 -13.12
N THR A 132 4.95 -10.69 -13.10
CA THR A 132 4.65 -9.85 -11.94
C THR A 132 3.20 -9.99 -11.47
N GLU A 133 2.92 -9.47 -10.28
CA GLU A 133 1.55 -9.37 -9.76
C GLU A 133 0.71 -8.41 -10.61
N LYS A 134 1.32 -7.34 -11.11
CA LYS A 134 0.68 -6.40 -12.04
C LYS A 134 0.23 -7.10 -13.33
N ASP A 135 1.07 -7.98 -13.89
CA ASP A 135 0.69 -8.77 -15.08
C ASP A 135 -0.56 -9.60 -14.81
N LEU A 136 -0.59 -10.32 -13.68
CA LEU A 136 -1.74 -11.13 -13.30
C LEU A 136 -2.99 -10.29 -13.06
N SER A 137 -2.85 -9.15 -12.38
CA SER A 137 -3.96 -8.22 -12.14
C SER A 137 -4.53 -7.71 -13.47
N ALA A 138 -3.67 -7.29 -14.40
CA ALA A 138 -4.09 -6.77 -15.70
C ALA A 138 -4.73 -7.87 -16.58
N ILE A 139 -4.19 -9.09 -16.56
CA ILE A 139 -4.78 -10.24 -17.25
C ILE A 139 -6.19 -10.52 -16.72
N PHE A 140 -6.38 -10.49 -15.41
CA PHE A 140 -7.68 -10.71 -14.79
C PHE A 140 -8.67 -9.59 -15.13
N ASP A 141 -8.24 -8.34 -15.01
CA ASP A 141 -9.09 -7.17 -15.27
C ASP A 141 -9.53 -7.12 -16.75
N ASP A 142 -8.63 -7.45 -17.68
CA ASP A 142 -8.96 -7.58 -19.11
C ASP A 142 -9.97 -8.71 -19.35
N PHE A 143 -9.81 -9.86 -18.68
CA PHE A 143 -10.69 -11.02 -18.84
C PHE A 143 -12.13 -10.70 -18.45
N ILE A 144 -12.32 -10.11 -17.27
CA ILE A 144 -13.66 -9.73 -16.82
C ILE A 144 -14.19 -8.49 -17.56
N GLY A 145 -13.30 -7.65 -18.10
CA GLY A 145 -13.67 -6.50 -18.92
C GLY A 145 -14.30 -6.87 -20.27
N MET A 146 -14.18 -8.13 -20.70
CA MET A 146 -14.81 -8.61 -21.94
C MET A 146 -16.33 -8.76 -21.85
N VAL A 147 -16.87 -8.90 -20.64
CA VAL A 147 -18.31 -9.08 -20.45
C VAL A 147 -18.93 -7.79 -19.90
N PRO A 148 -20.11 -7.37 -20.38
CA PRO A 148 -20.81 -6.23 -19.83
C PRO A 148 -20.97 -6.34 -18.31
N LEU A 149 -20.70 -5.25 -17.60
CA LEU A 149 -20.72 -5.18 -16.13
C LEU A 149 -19.72 -6.12 -15.42
N GLY A 150 -18.79 -6.75 -16.14
CA GLY A 150 -17.90 -7.75 -15.55
C GLY A 150 -16.98 -7.19 -14.47
N GLN A 151 -16.54 -5.94 -14.58
CA GLN A 151 -15.78 -5.27 -13.52
C GLN A 151 -16.60 -5.09 -12.23
N ALA A 152 -17.84 -4.62 -12.36
CA ALA A 152 -18.73 -4.42 -11.21
C ALA A 152 -19.12 -5.75 -10.53
N LEU A 153 -19.32 -6.81 -11.32
CA LEU A 153 -19.76 -8.11 -10.81
C LEU A 153 -18.61 -8.99 -10.32
N PHE A 154 -17.45 -8.90 -10.96
CA PHE A 154 -16.36 -9.87 -10.79
C PHE A 154 -15.01 -9.27 -10.37
N GLY A 155 -14.86 -7.95 -10.29
CA GLY A 155 -13.59 -7.30 -9.89
C GLY A 155 -13.08 -7.77 -8.53
N ASN A 156 -14.00 -8.05 -7.59
CA ASN A 156 -13.68 -8.59 -6.27
C ASN A 156 -13.08 -10.01 -6.29
N PHE A 157 -13.14 -10.73 -7.41
CA PHE A 157 -12.50 -12.05 -7.55
C PHE A 157 -11.03 -11.98 -8.02
N ASN A 158 -10.51 -10.79 -8.34
CA ASN A 158 -9.10 -10.64 -8.69
C ASN A 158 -8.24 -11.17 -7.52
N PRO A 159 -7.37 -12.17 -7.74
CA PRO A 159 -6.59 -12.79 -6.67
C PRO A 159 -5.51 -11.86 -6.11
N VAL A 160 -5.09 -10.84 -6.88
CA VAL A 160 -4.10 -9.87 -6.44
C VAL A 160 -4.80 -8.78 -5.62
N LYS A 161 -4.53 -8.78 -4.31
CA LYS A 161 -5.21 -7.91 -3.33
C LYS A 161 -4.33 -6.80 -2.79
N THR A 162 -3.02 -6.89 -2.99
CA THR A 162 -2.02 -5.88 -2.65
C THR A 162 -1.22 -5.54 -3.90
N GLY A 163 -0.45 -4.45 -3.85
CA GLY A 163 0.47 -4.15 -4.94
C GLY A 163 1.31 -2.90 -4.68
N GLY A 164 2.19 -2.65 -5.65
CA GLY A 164 3.11 -1.52 -5.60
C GLY A 164 4.25 -1.72 -4.61
N PRO A 165 5.14 -0.71 -4.51
CA PRO A 165 6.39 -0.82 -3.77
C PRO A 165 6.28 -0.92 -2.25
N MET A 166 5.08 -0.67 -1.69
CA MET A 166 4.78 -0.86 -0.28
C MET A 166 3.72 -1.95 -0.05
N GLN A 167 3.36 -2.75 -1.07
CA GLN A 167 2.41 -3.86 -0.96
C GLN A 167 1.08 -3.48 -0.26
N VAL A 168 0.54 -2.31 -0.60
CA VAL A 168 -0.69 -1.79 0.01
C VAL A 168 -1.92 -2.49 -0.54
N SER A 169 -2.92 -2.73 0.31
CA SER A 169 -4.19 -3.32 -0.10
C SER A 169 -4.93 -2.45 -1.13
N ILE A 170 -5.42 -3.07 -2.21
CA ILE A 170 -6.23 -2.39 -3.22
C ILE A 170 -7.53 -1.86 -2.61
N ALA A 171 -8.17 -2.63 -1.72
CA ALA A 171 -9.40 -2.19 -1.05
C ALA A 171 -9.14 -1.00 -0.12
N PHE A 172 -7.97 -0.96 0.52
CA PHE A 172 -7.55 0.22 1.28
C PHE A 172 -7.37 1.42 0.37
N ALA A 173 -6.66 1.27 -0.75
CA ALA A 173 -6.42 2.36 -1.71
C ALA A 173 -7.74 2.92 -2.28
N GLU A 174 -8.65 2.05 -2.72
CA GLU A 174 -9.97 2.44 -3.23
C GLU A 174 -10.79 3.23 -2.20
N LYS A 175 -10.73 2.82 -0.92
CA LYS A 175 -11.43 3.51 0.17
C LYS A 175 -10.81 4.88 0.51
N HIS A 176 -9.52 5.09 0.23
CA HIS A 176 -8.80 6.31 0.59
C HIS A 176 -8.34 7.11 -0.64
N ALA A 177 -9.07 6.98 -1.74
CA ALA A 177 -8.75 7.64 -3.02
C ALA A 177 -9.31 9.07 -3.14
N GLU A 178 -10.16 9.52 -2.22
CA GLU A 178 -10.87 10.82 -2.29
C GLU A 178 -9.90 11.99 -2.49
N ASP A 179 -8.78 12.01 -1.75
CA ASP A 179 -7.76 13.07 -1.81
C ASP A 179 -6.58 12.74 -2.74
N TYR A 180 -6.70 11.71 -3.60
CA TYR A 180 -5.60 11.33 -4.50
C TYR A 180 -5.28 12.48 -5.47
N PRO A 181 -4.05 13.04 -5.46
CA PRO A 181 -3.78 14.32 -6.11
C PRO A 181 -3.55 14.21 -7.62
N TYR A 182 -3.58 13.00 -8.18
CA TYR A 182 -3.30 12.76 -9.60
C TYR A 182 -4.56 12.33 -10.34
N THR A 183 -4.65 12.70 -11.61
CA THR A 183 -5.64 12.13 -12.52
C THR A 183 -5.43 10.62 -12.62
N VAL A 184 -6.50 9.87 -12.32
CA VAL A 184 -6.50 8.40 -12.36
C VAL A 184 -6.52 7.93 -13.82
N ASP A 185 -5.50 7.16 -14.23
CA ASP A 185 -5.49 6.44 -15.51
C ASP A 185 -6.09 5.04 -15.34
N GLY A 186 -7.38 4.91 -15.67
CA GLY A 186 -8.13 3.65 -15.59
C GLY A 186 -8.77 3.42 -14.22
N SER A 187 -8.01 2.94 -13.24
CA SER A 187 -8.55 2.58 -11.92
C SER A 187 -7.54 2.80 -10.79
N ILE A 188 -8.04 2.96 -9.56
CA ILE A 188 -7.18 3.07 -8.37
C ILE A 188 -6.30 1.82 -8.21
N ARG A 189 -6.83 0.63 -8.51
CA ARG A 189 -6.05 -0.60 -8.60
C ARG A 189 -4.81 -0.44 -9.48
N ARG A 190 -4.98 0.14 -10.68
CA ARG A 190 -3.86 0.36 -11.61
C ARG A 190 -2.88 1.40 -11.09
N GLU A 191 -3.38 2.46 -10.44
CA GLU A 191 -2.53 3.47 -9.81
C GLU A 191 -1.66 2.87 -8.68
N VAL A 192 -2.17 1.92 -7.89
CA VAL A 192 -1.39 1.21 -6.85
C VAL A 192 -0.15 0.53 -7.42
N PHE A 193 -0.21 0.00 -8.65
CA PHE A 193 0.94 -0.61 -9.34
C PHE A 193 1.90 0.40 -10.01
N THR A 194 1.71 1.70 -9.78
CA THR A 194 2.68 2.74 -10.15
C THR A 194 3.53 3.11 -8.93
N ARG A 195 4.72 3.67 -9.16
CA ARG A 195 5.55 4.17 -8.05
C ARG A 195 4.82 5.22 -7.24
N ARG A 196 4.33 6.28 -7.90
CA ARG A 196 3.62 7.39 -7.24
C ARG A 196 2.38 6.92 -6.48
N GLY A 197 1.58 6.03 -7.06
CA GLY A 197 0.33 5.59 -6.45
C GLY A 197 0.57 4.62 -5.30
N GLY A 198 1.44 3.63 -5.50
CA GLY A 198 1.80 2.71 -4.42
C GLY A 198 2.54 3.40 -3.26
N MET A 199 3.37 4.42 -3.53
CA MET A 199 3.93 5.27 -2.46
C MET A 199 2.85 6.10 -1.77
N TYR A 200 1.94 6.74 -2.52
CA TYR A 200 0.87 7.55 -1.94
C TYR A 200 0.00 6.71 -0.99
N PHE A 201 -0.56 5.59 -1.48
CA PHE A 201 -1.45 4.76 -0.68
C PHE A 201 -0.71 3.98 0.41
N GLY A 202 0.53 3.56 0.18
CA GLY A 202 1.36 2.90 1.19
C GLY A 202 1.74 3.85 2.34
N ILE A 203 2.12 5.09 2.03
CA ILE A 203 2.41 6.13 3.02
C ILE A 203 1.14 6.46 3.81
N ALA A 204 -0.01 6.58 3.13
CA ALA A 204 -1.30 6.75 3.81
C ALA A 204 -1.57 5.59 4.77
N HIS A 205 -1.38 4.34 4.33
CA HIS A 205 -1.59 3.16 5.18
C HIS A 205 -0.63 3.11 6.38
N LEU A 206 0.61 3.58 6.25
CA LEU A 206 1.58 3.58 7.34
C LEU A 206 1.40 4.73 8.34
N LEU A 207 1.09 5.93 7.83
CA LEU A 207 1.19 7.18 8.59
C LEU A 207 -0.11 7.98 8.66
N GLY A 208 -1.05 7.74 7.74
CA GLY A 208 -2.27 8.53 7.51
C GLY A 208 -3.40 8.33 8.52
N TYR A 209 -3.10 7.83 9.72
CA TYR A 209 -4.09 7.64 10.79
C TYR A 209 -3.55 8.10 12.15
N PRO A 210 -4.41 8.69 13.00
CA PRO A 210 -3.98 9.28 14.26
C PRO A 210 -3.67 8.21 15.29
N VAL A 211 -2.43 8.18 15.79
CA VAL A 211 -1.96 7.33 16.88
C VAL A 211 -0.95 8.06 17.76
N ASN A 212 -0.87 7.64 19.02
CA ASN A 212 0.11 8.13 20.01
C ASN A 212 1.00 6.98 20.45
N TYR A 213 1.68 6.34 19.50
CA TYR A 213 2.63 5.27 19.80
C TYR A 213 3.97 5.86 20.21
N THR A 214 4.57 5.30 21.26
CA THR A 214 5.91 5.67 21.72
C THR A 214 7.02 5.05 20.88
N GLN A 215 6.70 4.00 20.11
CA GLN A 215 7.65 3.25 19.30
C GLN A 215 7.07 2.97 17.92
N SER A 216 7.88 3.17 16.88
CA SER A 216 7.52 2.86 15.49
C SER A 216 7.11 1.40 15.25
N LEU A 217 7.55 0.46 16.09
CA LEU A 217 7.19 -0.97 15.96
C LEU A 217 5.67 -1.20 15.90
N TYR A 218 4.88 -0.39 16.62
CA TYR A 218 3.43 -0.51 16.63
C TYR A 218 2.81 -0.04 15.31
N ARG A 219 3.41 0.96 14.65
CA ARG A 219 2.99 1.33 13.28
C ARG A 219 3.33 0.22 12.29
N PHE A 220 4.48 -0.44 12.43
CA PHE A 220 4.82 -1.57 11.56
C PHE A 220 3.88 -2.76 11.79
N ALA A 221 3.50 -3.05 13.04
CA ALA A 221 2.50 -4.07 13.34
C ALA A 221 1.13 -3.71 12.73
N ASP A 222 0.68 -2.45 12.87
CA ASP A 222 -0.55 -1.97 12.25
C ASP A 222 -0.50 -1.98 10.72
N PHE A 223 0.65 -1.72 10.11
CA PHE A 223 0.81 -1.78 8.66
C PHE A 223 0.47 -3.19 8.12
N ASN A 224 0.94 -4.22 8.83
CA ASN A 224 0.74 -5.62 8.46
C ASN A 224 -0.65 -6.15 8.86
N ALA A 225 -1.17 -5.75 10.03
CA ALA A 225 -2.39 -6.31 10.61
C ALA A 225 -3.64 -5.41 10.46
N GLY A 226 -3.47 -4.21 9.90
CA GLY A 226 -4.50 -3.20 9.77
C GLY A 226 -4.42 -2.10 10.84
N TRP A 227 -4.98 -0.94 10.50
CA TRP A 227 -4.99 0.23 11.40
C TRP A 227 -5.54 -0.11 12.78
N TYR A 228 -4.82 0.35 13.81
CA TYR A 228 -5.12 0.16 15.22
C TYR A 228 -5.00 -1.28 15.74
N ALA A 229 -4.46 -2.22 14.95
CA ALA A 229 -4.28 -3.61 15.40
C ALA A 229 -3.48 -3.71 16.71
N SER A 230 -2.39 -2.95 16.85
CA SER A 230 -1.58 -2.89 18.05
C SER A 230 -2.36 -2.38 19.26
N ARG A 231 -3.22 -1.37 19.05
CA ARG A 231 -4.09 -0.84 20.12
C ARG A 231 -5.13 -1.88 20.53
N ASN A 232 -5.72 -2.57 19.56
CA ASN A 232 -6.72 -3.61 19.81
C ASN A 232 -6.10 -4.80 20.56
N ALA A 233 -4.89 -5.22 20.18
CA ALA A 233 -4.14 -6.25 20.88
C ALA A 233 -3.78 -5.83 22.32
N ALA A 234 -3.35 -4.59 22.52
CA ALA A 234 -3.07 -4.05 23.86
C ALA A 234 -4.32 -4.04 24.74
N PHE A 235 -5.48 -3.66 24.18
CA PHE A 235 -6.76 -3.69 24.88
C PHE A 235 -7.17 -5.12 25.24
N GLN A 236 -7.10 -6.06 24.30
CA GLN A 236 -7.41 -7.47 24.55
C GLN A 236 -6.54 -8.04 25.68
N ASN A 237 -5.23 -7.76 25.66
CA ASN A 237 -4.31 -8.18 26.71
C ASN A 237 -4.69 -7.57 28.07
N ALA A 238 -5.06 -6.28 28.12
CA ALA A 238 -5.49 -5.63 29.36
C ALA A 238 -6.77 -6.28 29.93
N VAL A 239 -7.74 -6.62 29.07
CA VAL A 239 -8.97 -7.33 29.46
C VAL A 239 -8.64 -8.74 29.98
N SER A 240 -7.82 -9.49 29.26
CA SER A 240 -7.34 -10.81 29.68
C SER A 240 -6.70 -10.77 31.07
N ARG A 241 -5.78 -9.82 31.30
CA ARG A 241 -5.14 -9.65 32.61
C ARG A 241 -6.11 -9.26 33.73
N ALA A 242 -7.12 -8.45 33.42
CA ALA A 242 -8.11 -8.02 34.40
C ALA A 242 -9.14 -9.11 34.75
N THR A 243 -9.44 -10.00 33.80
CA THR A 243 -10.51 -11.02 33.93
C THR A 243 -9.98 -12.43 34.18
N GLY A 244 -8.68 -12.67 33.97
CA GLY A 244 -8.05 -13.99 34.15
C GLY A 244 -8.32 -14.97 33.00
N ILE A 245 -8.68 -14.46 31.81
CA ILE A 245 -8.88 -15.25 30.58
C ILE A 245 -7.65 -15.16 29.69
#